data_AF-A0A2W0BLT1-F1
#
_entry.id   AF-A0A2W0BLT1-F1
#
_cell.length_a   1.000
_cell.length_b   1.000
_cell.length_c   1.000
_cell.angle_alpha   90.00
_cell.angle_beta   90.00
_cell.angle_gamma   90.00
#
_symmetry.space_group_name_H-M   'P 1'
#
loop_
_entity.id
_entity.type
_entity.pdbx_description
1 polymer ?
#
loop_
_entity_poly.entity_id
_entity_poly.type
_entity_poly.pdbx_seq_one_letter_code
_entity_poly.pdbx_strand_id
1 'polypeptide(L)'
;MGRTGKKILKLKPLDEERREFLRTRTERALSESPYLKRLHDLLVEIGGEAVVLWNGSNRERLVNDLIGLGKAESAHRVRMQPGEPGNCHENSRRLASERPQQYLLCTGYALSKDSVWRPHSWVWDVETSSIVETTEERIVYFGLIELSR
;
A
#
# COMPACT_ATOMS: atom_id res chain seq x y z
N MET A 1 33.94 1.35 8.71
CA MET A 1 33.61 1.35 7.26
C MET A 1 32.77 0.11 6.96
N GLY A 2 31.44 0.22 6.99
CA GLY A 2 30.53 -0.83 6.56
C GLY A 2 29.62 -0.25 5.48
N ARG A 3 29.84 -0.62 4.22
CA ARG A 3 28.97 -0.23 3.11
C ARG A 3 27.62 -0.95 3.29
N THR A 4 26.63 -0.29 3.88
CA THR A 4 25.23 -0.70 3.75
C THR A 4 24.84 -0.45 2.30
N GLY A 5 25.10 -1.42 1.43
CA GLY A 5 24.61 -1.40 0.06
C GLY A 5 23.08 -1.34 0.12
N LYS A 6 22.51 -0.17 -0.19
CA LYS A 6 21.07 -0.01 -0.35
C LYS A 6 20.61 -1.00 -1.40
N LYS A 7 19.84 -2.01 -0.99
CA LYS A 7 19.24 -2.98 -1.92
C LYS A 7 18.16 -2.23 -2.69
N ILE A 8 18.47 -1.79 -3.90
CA ILE A 8 17.47 -1.22 -4.81
C ILE A 8 16.48 -2.33 -5.12
N LEU A 9 15.27 -2.23 -4.57
CA LEU A 9 14.23 -3.19 -4.85
C LEU A 9 13.74 -2.94 -6.28
N LYS A 10 14.05 -3.88 -7.19
CA LYS A 10 13.61 -3.83 -8.58
C LYS A 10 12.26 -4.53 -8.72
N LEU A 11 11.40 -3.92 -9.53
CA LEU A 11 10.17 -4.54 -9.99
C LEU A 11 10.48 -5.71 -10.92
N LYS A 12 9.70 -6.79 -10.78
CA LYS A 12 9.70 -7.93 -11.67
C LYS A 12 8.48 -7.81 -12.58
N PRO A 13 8.66 -7.97 -13.91
CA PRO A 13 7.54 -7.89 -14.82
C PRO A 13 6.54 -9.02 -14.58
N LEU A 14 5.27 -8.76 -14.89
CA LEU A 14 4.24 -9.81 -14.89
C LEU A 14 4.44 -10.76 -16.09
N ASP A 15 4.25 -12.06 -15.85
CA ASP A 15 4.01 -13.01 -16.92
C ASP A 15 2.63 -12.78 -17.56
N GLU A 16 2.42 -13.31 -18.76
CA GLU A 16 1.23 -13.02 -19.56
C GLU A 16 -0.05 -13.60 -18.94
N GLU A 17 0.02 -14.82 -18.40
CA GLU A 17 -1.14 -15.46 -17.75
C GLU A 17 -1.62 -14.62 -16.57
N ARG A 18 -0.67 -14.17 -15.73
CA ARG A 18 -0.97 -13.34 -14.58
C ARG A 18 -1.44 -11.95 -14.96
N ARG A 19 -0.86 -11.35 -16.00
CA ARG A 19 -1.30 -10.06 -16.55
C ARG A 19 -2.75 -10.14 -16.99
N GLU A 20 -3.10 -11.17 -17.74
CA GLU A 20 -4.45 -11.39 -18.26
C GLU A 20 -5.47 -11.64 -17.14
N PHE A 21 -5.11 -12.45 -16.14
CA PHE A 21 -5.93 -12.66 -14.95
C PHE A 21 -6.22 -11.34 -14.22
N LEU A 22 -5.18 -10.53 -13.98
CA LEU A 22 -5.32 -9.25 -13.29
C LEU A 22 -6.13 -8.25 -14.12
N ARG A 23 -5.90 -8.18 -15.44
CA ARG A 23 -6.66 -7.34 -16.36
C ARG A 23 -8.15 -7.66 -16.29
N THR A 24 -8.52 -8.94 -16.41
CA THR A 24 -9.91 -9.40 -16.36
C THR A 24 -10.59 -9.00 -15.04
N ARG A 25 -9.88 -9.16 -13.91
CA ARG A 25 -10.39 -8.78 -12.59
C ARG A 25 -10.53 -7.27 -12.41
N THR A 26 -9.57 -6.50 -12.92
CA THR A 26 -9.61 -5.03 -12.93
C THR A 26 -10.79 -4.55 -13.75
N GLU A 27 -10.98 -5.04 -14.97
CA GLU A 27 -12.10 -4.63 -15.85
C GLU A 27 -13.44 -4.87 -15.19
N ARG A 28 -13.62 -6.03 -14.55
CA ARG A 28 -14.82 -6.31 -13.79
C ARG A 28 -15.02 -5.32 -12.63
N ALA A 29 -13.99 -5.08 -11.83
CA ALA A 29 -14.07 -4.14 -10.71
C ALA A 29 -14.40 -2.70 -11.17
N LEU A 30 -13.83 -2.26 -12.29
CA LEU A 30 -14.10 -0.95 -12.87
C LEU A 30 -15.50 -0.85 -13.47
N SER A 31 -16.02 -1.93 -14.04
CA SER A 31 -17.41 -1.99 -14.52
C SER A 31 -18.41 -1.95 -13.37
N GLU A 32 -18.12 -2.65 -12.26
CA GLU A 32 -18.98 -2.68 -11.07
C GLU A 32 -18.87 -1.38 -10.25
N SER A 33 -17.72 -0.70 -10.29
CA SER A 33 -17.43 0.49 -9.49
C SER A 33 -16.55 1.49 -10.27
N PRO A 34 -17.13 2.30 -11.17
CA PRO A 34 -16.39 3.20 -12.05
C PRO A 34 -15.53 4.25 -11.33
N TYR A 35 -15.90 4.64 -10.09
CA TYR A 35 -15.14 5.57 -9.26
C TYR A 35 -13.71 5.07 -8.95
N LEU A 36 -13.45 3.78 -9.10
CA LEU A 36 -12.11 3.19 -8.91
C LEU A 36 -11.12 3.55 -10.01
N LYS A 37 -11.60 3.98 -11.20
CA LYS A 37 -10.75 4.20 -12.37
C LYS A 37 -9.66 5.25 -12.09
N ARG A 38 -10.02 6.35 -11.43
CA ARG A 38 -9.04 7.41 -11.15
C ARG A 38 -7.95 6.94 -10.17
N LEU A 39 -8.29 6.13 -9.18
CA LEU A 39 -7.32 5.54 -8.26
C LEU A 39 -6.42 4.53 -8.96
N HIS A 40 -6.98 3.69 -9.83
CA HIS A 40 -6.21 2.76 -10.66
C HIS A 40 -5.14 3.50 -11.46
N ASP A 41 -5.56 4.48 -12.26
CA ASP A 41 -4.67 5.20 -13.17
C ASP A 41 -3.57 5.93 -12.39
N LEU A 42 -3.91 6.54 -11.25
CA LEU A 42 -2.96 7.20 -10.36
C LEU A 42 -1.89 6.23 -9.83
N LEU A 43 -2.29 5.03 -9.37
CA LEU A 43 -1.34 4.06 -8.83
C LEU A 43 -0.41 3.51 -9.92
N VAL A 44 -0.94 3.22 -11.11
CA VAL A 44 -0.15 2.77 -12.25
C VAL A 44 0.81 3.87 -12.74
N GLU A 45 0.38 5.13 -12.73
CA GLU A 45 1.23 6.28 -13.07
C GLU A 45 2.43 6.43 -12.12
N ILE A 46 2.24 6.14 -10.82
CA ILE A 46 3.35 6.07 -9.85
C ILE A 46 4.32 4.92 -10.21
N GLY A 47 3.79 3.79 -10.68
CA GLY A 47 4.55 2.66 -11.18
C GLY A 47 3.81 1.32 -11.06
N GLY A 48 4.52 0.22 -11.35
CA GLY A 48 3.91 -1.12 -11.39
C GLY A 48 3.10 -1.35 -12.66
N GLU A 49 2.43 -2.50 -12.71
CA GLU A 49 1.67 -2.98 -13.88
C GLU A 49 0.20 -3.25 -13.58
N ALA A 50 -0.19 -3.48 -12.32
CA ALA A 50 -1.57 -3.81 -11.97
C ALA A 50 -1.96 -3.37 -10.55
N VAL A 51 -3.26 -3.28 -10.31
CA VAL A 51 -3.85 -2.88 -9.01
C VAL A 51 -4.94 -3.86 -8.61
N VAL A 52 -4.87 -4.39 -7.38
CA VAL A 52 -5.93 -5.25 -6.83
C VAL A 52 -7.05 -4.39 -6.25
N LEU A 53 -8.13 -4.23 -7.01
CA LEU A 53 -9.28 -3.39 -6.64
C LEU A 53 -10.49 -4.16 -6.07
N TRP A 54 -10.53 -5.48 -6.22
CA TRP A 54 -11.67 -6.36 -5.88
C TRP A 54 -11.55 -6.98 -4.47
N ASN A 55 -11.28 -6.14 -3.48
CA ASN A 55 -10.94 -6.56 -2.11
C ASN A 55 -12.07 -6.38 -1.09
N GLY A 56 -13.17 -5.72 -1.47
CA GLY A 56 -14.27 -5.35 -0.57
C GLY A 56 -14.01 -4.16 0.37
N SER A 57 -12.81 -3.55 0.38
CA SER A 57 -12.48 -2.40 1.24
C SER A 57 -12.54 -1.04 0.52
N ASN A 58 -12.67 -1.03 -0.81
CA ASN A 58 -12.73 0.18 -1.63
C ASN A 58 -14.10 0.88 -1.63
N ARG A 59 -14.50 1.41 -0.48
CA ARG A 59 -15.66 2.31 -0.39
C ARG A 59 -15.36 3.62 -1.13
N GLU A 60 -16.33 4.14 -1.88
CA GLU A 60 -16.18 5.35 -2.70
C GLU A 60 -15.59 6.53 -1.91
N ARG A 61 -16.05 6.76 -0.67
CA ARG A 61 -15.50 7.81 0.20
C ARG A 61 -13.99 7.64 0.44
N LEU A 62 -13.54 6.44 0.79
CA LEU A 62 -12.12 6.17 1.03
C LEU A 62 -11.32 6.36 -0.26
N VAL A 63 -11.87 5.94 -1.41
CA VAL A 63 -11.22 6.11 -2.71
C VAL A 63 -11.05 7.59 -3.05
N ASN A 64 -12.08 8.41 -2.83
CA ASN A 64 -12.00 9.85 -3.01
C ASN A 64 -11.01 10.50 -2.05
N ASP A 65 -10.99 10.08 -0.78
CA ASP A 65 -10.00 10.54 0.20
C ASP A 65 -8.57 10.17 -0.24
N LEU A 66 -8.35 8.95 -0.75
CA LEU A 66 -7.06 8.51 -1.28
C LEU A 66 -6.62 9.32 -2.50
N ILE A 67 -7.53 9.59 -3.45
CA ILE A 67 -7.22 10.40 -4.64
C ILE A 67 -6.87 11.84 -4.24
N GLY A 68 -7.58 12.43 -3.28
CA GLY A 68 -7.42 13.83 -2.90
C GLY A 68 -6.29 14.09 -1.89
N LEU A 69 -6.01 13.14 -0.99
CA LEU A 69 -5.13 13.33 0.17
C LEU A 69 -3.98 12.32 0.25
N GLY A 70 -4.03 11.26 -0.55
CA GLY A 70 -3.03 10.20 -0.54
C GLY A 70 -1.64 10.71 -0.93
N LYS A 71 -0.61 10.18 -0.26
CA LYS A 71 0.79 10.47 -0.53
C LYS A 71 1.55 9.19 -0.83
N ALA A 72 2.47 9.28 -1.78
CA ALA A 72 3.39 8.20 -2.11
C ALA A 72 4.68 8.33 -1.29
N GLU A 73 5.02 7.29 -0.53
CA GLU A 73 6.23 7.18 0.25
C GLU A 73 7.04 5.96 -0.22
N SER A 74 8.30 6.22 -0.56
CA SER A 74 9.22 5.17 -1.01
C SER A 74 9.77 4.37 0.17
N ALA A 75 10.11 3.10 -0.05
CA ALA A 75 10.56 2.19 1.00
C ALA A 75 11.94 2.50 1.64
N HIS A 76 12.54 3.67 1.36
CA HIS A 76 13.87 4.04 1.85
C HIS A 76 13.94 4.24 3.37
N ARG A 77 12.80 4.46 4.03
CA ARG A 77 12.68 4.62 5.48
C ARG A 77 11.61 3.68 6.03
N VAL A 78 11.77 2.38 5.78
CA VAL A 78 10.90 1.33 6.31
C VAL A 78 11.64 0.54 7.38
N ARG A 79 11.02 0.40 8.55
CA ARG A 79 11.42 -0.54 9.60
C ARG A 79 10.41 -1.68 9.66
N MET A 80 10.91 -2.91 9.60
CA MET A 80 10.07 -4.08 9.80
C MET A 80 9.80 -4.28 11.29
N GLN A 81 8.54 -4.45 11.67
CA GLN A 81 8.10 -4.92 12.98
C GLN A 81 7.03 -6.00 12.76
N PRO A 82 7.46 -7.24 12.44
CA PRO A 82 6.54 -8.28 12.01
C PRO A 82 5.47 -8.59 13.05
N GLY A 83 4.22 -8.70 12.59
CA GLY A 83 3.10 -9.23 13.34
C GLY A 83 2.61 -10.55 12.74
N GLU A 84 1.32 -10.82 12.85
CA GLU A 84 0.71 -12.00 12.22
C GLU A 84 0.75 -11.89 10.69
N PRO A 85 1.23 -12.92 9.97
CA PRO A 85 1.28 -12.91 8.50
C PRO A 85 -0.11 -12.67 7.88
N GLY A 86 -0.18 -11.78 6.90
CA GLY A 86 -1.43 -11.44 6.21
C GLY A 86 -2.39 -10.56 7.00
N ASN A 87 -2.10 -10.23 8.26
CA ASN A 87 -2.99 -9.44 9.13
C ASN A 87 -2.51 -7.97 9.26
N CYS A 88 -2.07 -7.36 8.14
CA CYS A 88 -1.42 -6.05 8.13
C CYS A 88 -2.25 -4.94 8.82
N HIS A 89 -3.56 -4.94 8.61
CA HIS A 89 -4.45 -3.92 9.17
C HIS A 89 -4.58 -4.04 10.69
N GLU A 90 -4.82 -5.24 11.21
CA GLU A 90 -4.94 -5.45 12.66
C GLU A 90 -3.60 -5.28 13.37
N ASN A 91 -2.50 -5.78 12.79
CA ASN A 91 -1.16 -5.56 13.32
C ASN A 91 -0.86 -4.05 13.45
N SER A 92 -1.13 -3.28 12.39
CA SER A 92 -0.86 -1.84 12.36
C SER A 92 -1.76 -1.08 13.34
N ARG A 93 -3.04 -1.46 13.44
CA ARG A 93 -3.99 -0.90 14.40
C ARG A 93 -3.53 -1.13 15.83
N ARG A 94 -3.10 -2.36 16.17
CA ARG A 94 -2.56 -2.69 17.49
C ARG A 94 -1.33 -1.87 17.83
N LEU A 95 -0.40 -1.69 16.88
CA LEU A 95 0.77 -0.86 17.11
C LEU A 95 0.38 0.60 17.37
N ALA A 96 -0.52 1.17 16.57
CA ALA A 96 -1.01 2.53 16.76
C ALA A 96 -1.72 2.70 18.12
N SER A 97 -2.49 1.71 18.58
CA SER A 97 -3.19 1.78 19.87
C SER A 97 -2.25 1.62 21.08
N GLU A 98 -1.16 0.85 20.93
CA GLU A 98 -0.13 0.72 21.97
C GLU A 98 0.67 2.01 22.17
N ARG A 99 0.82 2.83 21.12
CA ARG A 99 1.61 4.09 21.16
C ARG A 99 0.98 5.22 20.35
N PRO A 100 -0.21 5.73 20.74
CA PRO A 100 -1.01 6.62 19.90
C PRO A 100 -0.38 7.99 19.64
N GLN A 101 0.57 8.44 20.47
CA GLN A 101 1.31 9.69 20.26
C GLN A 101 2.48 9.52 19.27
N GLN A 102 2.96 8.29 19.09
CA GLN A 102 4.12 7.99 18.25
C GLN A 102 3.70 7.42 16.88
N TYR A 103 2.69 6.55 16.89
CA TYR A 103 2.33 5.70 15.77
C TYR A 103 0.96 6.08 15.21
N LEU A 104 0.97 6.53 13.96
CA LEU A 104 -0.24 6.88 13.23
C LEU A 104 -0.59 5.75 12.25
N LEU A 105 -1.79 5.19 12.39
CA LEU A 105 -2.29 4.18 11.47
C LEU A 105 -2.45 4.80 10.07
N CYS A 106 -1.95 4.10 9.06
CA CYS A 106 -2.08 4.49 7.66
C CYS A 106 -2.80 3.41 6.86
N THR A 107 -3.53 3.84 5.83
CA THR A 107 -4.30 2.95 4.96
C THR A 107 -4.21 3.40 3.51
N GLY A 108 -4.21 2.43 2.60
CA GLY A 108 -4.13 2.69 1.17
C GLY A 108 -3.63 1.46 0.41
N TYR A 109 -2.63 1.66 -0.43
CA TYR A 109 -2.06 0.66 -1.31
C TYR A 109 -0.54 0.59 -1.16
N ALA A 110 0.03 -0.59 -1.34
CA ALA A 110 1.46 -0.74 -1.42
C ALA A 110 1.87 -1.55 -2.66
N LEU A 111 2.90 -1.07 -3.35
CA LEU A 111 3.48 -1.69 -4.54
C LEU A 111 4.46 -2.77 -4.12
N SER A 112 4.24 -4.00 -4.58
CA SER A 112 5.17 -5.12 -4.34
C SER A 112 6.18 -5.30 -5.46
N LYS A 113 7.20 -6.12 -5.18
CA LYS A 113 8.25 -6.52 -6.14
C LYS A 113 7.72 -7.20 -7.40
N ASP A 114 6.49 -7.71 -7.37
CA ASP A 114 5.82 -8.34 -8.51
C ASP A 114 5.03 -7.36 -9.37
N SER A 115 5.27 -6.06 -9.22
CA SER A 115 4.63 -4.99 -10.00
C SER A 115 3.13 -4.84 -9.74
N VAL A 116 2.61 -5.39 -8.64
CA VAL A 116 1.19 -5.29 -8.30
C VAL A 116 0.99 -4.46 -7.04
N TRP A 117 0.12 -3.45 -7.14
CA TRP A 117 -0.40 -2.69 -6.01
C TRP A 117 -1.45 -3.50 -5.27
N ARG A 118 -1.30 -3.56 -3.94
CA ARG A 118 -2.23 -4.25 -3.06
C ARG A 118 -2.75 -3.33 -1.98
N PRO A 119 -4.02 -3.48 -1.60
CA PRO A 119 -4.57 -2.86 -0.41
C PRO A 119 -3.69 -3.20 0.78
N HIS A 120 -3.32 -2.19 1.55
CA HIS A 120 -2.35 -2.35 2.61
C HIS A 120 -2.54 -1.33 3.71
N SER A 121 -2.09 -1.69 4.91
CA SER A 121 -2.04 -0.80 6.06
C SER A 121 -0.69 -0.94 6.75
N TRP A 122 -0.21 0.19 7.25
CA TRP A 122 1.08 0.32 7.91
C TRP A 122 0.96 1.37 9.01
N VAL A 123 2.05 1.57 9.75
CA VAL A 123 2.16 2.65 10.73
C VAL A 123 3.16 3.69 10.24
N TRP A 124 2.85 4.96 10.45
CA TRP A 124 3.82 6.05 10.36
C TRP A 124 4.34 6.39 11.76
N ASP A 125 5.65 6.31 11.95
CA ASP A 125 6.34 6.70 13.16
C ASP A 125 6.74 8.17 13.08
N VAL A 126 6.08 9.01 13.87
CA VAL A 126 6.29 10.47 13.86
C VAL A 126 7.66 10.87 14.39
N GLU A 127 8.25 10.10 15.31
CA GLU A 127 9.55 10.42 15.90
C GLU A 127 10.68 10.21 14.91
N THR A 128 10.60 9.13 14.14
CA THR A 128 11.64 8.76 13.18
C THR A 128 11.32 9.17 11.73
N SER A 129 10.11 9.68 11.48
CA SER A 129 9.59 10.00 10.15
C SER A 129 9.78 8.82 9.19
N SER A 130 9.29 7.65 9.62
CA SER A 130 9.50 6.39 8.92
C SER A 130 8.25 5.51 8.93
N ILE A 131 8.19 4.58 7.98
CA ILE A 131 7.15 3.57 7.89
C ILE A 131 7.53 2.38 8.78
N VAL A 132 6.57 1.90 9.57
CA VAL A 132 6.65 0.63 10.27
C VAL A 132 5.76 -0.38 9.55
N GLU A 133 6.40 -1.39 8.97
CA GLU A 133 5.76 -2.45 8.19
C GLU A 133 5.66 -3.74 9.01
N THR A 134 4.50 -4.39 8.98
CA THR A 134 4.19 -5.52 9.86
C THR A 134 4.13 -6.87 9.14
N THR A 135 4.21 -6.90 7.82
CA THR A 135 4.05 -8.13 7.03
C THR A 135 5.17 -8.36 6.03
N GLU A 136 5.30 -7.48 5.03
CA GLU A 136 6.17 -7.67 3.86
C GLU A 136 6.78 -6.34 3.48
N GLU A 137 8.07 -6.34 3.15
CA GLU A 137 8.73 -5.19 2.54
C GLU A 137 8.13 -4.86 1.16
N ARG A 138 7.58 -3.64 1.03
CA ARG A 138 7.02 -3.11 -0.22
C ARG A 138 8.01 -2.13 -0.88
N ILE A 139 7.72 -1.70 -2.10
CA ILE A 139 8.53 -0.75 -2.88
C ILE A 139 8.08 0.68 -2.61
N VAL A 140 6.77 0.90 -2.66
CA VAL A 140 6.10 2.19 -2.49
C VAL A 140 4.84 1.96 -1.66
N TYR A 141 4.52 2.91 -0.81
CA TYR A 141 3.30 2.99 -0.03
C TYR A 141 2.54 4.22 -0.49
N PHE A 142 1.31 4.07 -0.95
CA PHE A 142 0.44 5.17 -1.33
C PHE A 142 -0.79 5.19 -0.44
N GLY A 143 -0.97 6.22 0.37
CA GLY A 143 -2.16 6.33 1.20
C GLY A 143 -2.16 7.53 2.12
N LEU A 144 -3.02 7.45 3.13
CA LEU A 144 -3.27 8.52 4.08
C LEU A 144 -3.23 8.00 5.52
N ILE A 145 -3.03 8.93 6.46
CA ILE A 145 -3.17 8.65 7.89
C ILE A 145 -4.66 8.53 8.21
N GLU A 146 -5.06 7.44 8.84
CA GLU A 146 -6.40 7.27 9.41
C GLU A 146 -6.53 8.21 10.61
N LEU A 147 -7.24 9.31 10.42
CA LEU A 147 -7.68 10.14 11.53
C LEU A 147 -8.87 9.43 12.18
N SER A 148 -8.65 8.87 13.36
CA SER A 148 -9.75 8.40 14.21
C SER A 148 -10.70 9.57 14.46
N ARG A 149 -11.92 9.47 13.92
CA ARG A 149 -13.04 10.35 14.25
C ARG A 149 -13.82 9.76 15.41
#